data_AF-A0A9D8YZA4-F1
#
_entry.id   AF-A0A9D8YZA4-F1
#
_cell.length_a   1.000
_cell.length_b   1.000
_cell.length_c   1.000
_cell.angle_alpha   90.00
_cell.angle_beta   90.00
_cell.angle_gamma   90.00
#
_symmetry.space_group_name_H-M   'P 1'
#
loop_
_entity.id
_entity.type
_entity.pdbx_description
1 polymer ?
#
loop_
_entity_poly.entity_id
_entity_poly.type
_entity_poly.pdbx_seq_one_letter_code
_entity_poly.pdbx_strand_id
1 'polypeptide(L)' 'MEASRASGPSGFVRETYRLSRPEARRKAREWFDQYPKAAYWTQVESWRVLDGDVIEFTMRRLPTAD' A
#
# COMPACT_ATOMS: atom_id res chain seq x y z
N MET A 1 18.22 20.17 1.19
CA MET A 1 18.87 18.97 1.76
C MET A 1 17.79 18.12 2.40
N GLU A 2 17.41 17.02 1.77
CA GLU A 2 16.74 15.83 2.34
C GLU A 2 16.64 14.84 1.16
N ALA A 3 16.97 13.56 1.24
CA ALA A 3 17.90 12.81 2.03
C ALA A 3 18.30 11.63 1.12
N SER A 4 19.61 11.38 1.01
CA SER A 4 20.21 10.04 0.93
C SER A 4 19.68 9.03 -0.10
N ARG A 5 20.54 8.78 -1.10
CA ARG A 5 20.56 7.59 -1.98
C ARG A 5 20.37 6.29 -1.18
N ALA A 6 19.49 5.42 -1.67
CA ALA A 6 19.58 3.98 -1.44
C ALA A 6 19.64 3.26 -2.79
N SER A 7 20.82 2.77 -3.11
CA SER A 7 21.11 1.87 -4.24
C SER A 7 20.80 0.43 -3.81
N GLY A 8 20.06 -0.30 -4.66
CA GLY A 8 19.54 -1.68 -4.46
C GLY A 8 18.09 -1.71 -4.93
N PRO A 9 17.62 -2.70 -5.71
CA PRO A 9 16.42 -2.54 -6.53
C PRO A 9 15.26 -2.15 -5.60
N SER A 10 14.71 -0.97 -5.80
CA SER A 10 13.57 -0.46 -5.01
C SER A 10 12.30 -1.20 -5.43
N GLY A 11 12.35 -2.53 -5.44
CA GLY A 11 11.36 -3.47 -5.97
C GLY A 11 10.18 -3.67 -5.05
N PHE A 12 9.59 -2.58 -4.55
CA PHE A 12 8.27 -2.63 -3.94
C PHE A 12 7.34 -1.73 -4.76
N VAL A 13 6.28 -2.32 -5.30
CA VAL A 13 5.18 -1.61 -5.94
C VAL A 13 4.38 -0.93 -4.85
N ARG A 14 4.18 0.38 -4.98
CA ARG A 14 3.39 1.20 -4.06
C ARG A 14 2.23 1.82 -4.81
N GLU A 15 1.04 1.70 -4.26
CA GLU A 15 -0.15 2.35 -4.79
C GLU A 15 -0.88 3.09 -3.67
N THR A 16 -1.14 4.37 -3.88
CA THR A 16 -1.86 5.23 -2.94
C THR A 16 -3.30 5.41 -3.41
N TYR A 17 -4.25 5.19 -2.50
CA TYR A 17 -5.67 5.33 -2.75
C TYR A 17 -6.26 6.37 -1.79
N ARG A 18 -7.27 7.10 -2.29
CA ARG A 18 -8.08 8.05 -1.53
C ARG A 18 -9.54 7.67 -1.73
N LEU A 19 -10.07 6.91 -0.77
CA LEU A 19 -11.41 6.32 -0.85
C LEU A 19 -12.14 6.52 0.47
N SER A 20 -13.47 6.48 0.48
CA SER A 20 -14.21 6.54 1.75
C SER A 20 -13.85 5.37 2.66
N ARG A 21 -14.06 5.51 3.98
CA ARG A 21 -13.70 4.50 4.97
C ARG A 21 -14.17 3.06 4.65
N PRO A 22 -15.43 2.81 4.21
CA PRO A 22 -15.83 1.46 3.82
C PRO A 22 -15.14 0.98 2.54
N GLU A 23 -14.89 1.87 1.59
CA GLU A 23 -14.23 1.55 0.33
C GLU A 23 -12.74 1.25 0.51
N ALA A 24 -12.05 2.00 1.38
CA ALA A 24 -10.64 1.79 1.69
C ALA A 24 -10.41 0.41 2.32
N ARG A 25 -11.29 -0.02 3.25
CA ARG A 25 -11.24 -1.37 3.81
C ARG A 25 -11.46 -2.45 2.76
N ARG A 26 -12.44 -2.25 1.87
CA ARG A 26 -12.70 -3.17 0.75
C ARG A 26 -11.49 -3.25 -0.17
N LYS A 27 -10.91 -2.12 -0.57
CA LYS A 27 -9.76 -2.06 -1.47
C LYS A 27 -8.51 -2.69 -0.87
N ALA A 28 -8.23 -2.45 0.41
CA ALA A 28 -7.15 -3.12 1.13
C ALA A 28 -7.37 -4.64 1.15
N ARG A 29 -8.61 -5.10 1.39
CA ARG A 29 -8.95 -6.52 1.37
C ARG A 29 -8.74 -7.14 -0.01
N GLU A 30 -9.24 -6.50 -1.07
CA GLU A 30 -9.01 -6.92 -2.47
C GLU A 30 -7.52 -7.05 -2.79
N TRP A 31 -6.68 -6.18 -2.23
CA TRP A 31 -5.23 -6.26 -2.37
C TRP A 31 -4.64 -7.49 -1.68
N PHE A 32 -5.07 -7.82 -0.47
CA PHE A 32 -4.61 -9.02 0.24
C PHE A 32 -5.13 -10.31 -0.40
N ASP A 33 -6.33 -10.29 -0.99
CA ASP A 33 -6.90 -11.41 -1.74
C ASP A 33 -6.16 -11.64 -3.08
N GLN A 34 -5.81 -10.57 -3.81
CA GLN A 34 -5.06 -10.68 -5.08
C GLN A 34 -3.56 -10.93 -4.89
N TYR A 35 -2.97 -10.29 -3.88
CA TYR A 35 -1.54 -10.37 -3.57
C TYR A 35 -1.37 -10.78 -2.10
N PRO A 36 -1.41 -12.09 -1.81
CA PRO A 36 -1.26 -12.58 -0.44
C PRO A 36 0.06 -12.11 0.18
N LYS A 37 0.00 -11.66 1.44
CA LYS A 37 1.18 -11.17 2.18
C LYS A 37 2.31 -12.21 2.22
N ALA A 38 2.00 -13.50 2.29
CA ALA A 38 3.01 -14.56 2.34
C ALA A 38 3.86 -14.62 1.07
N ALA A 39 3.26 -14.42 -0.11
CA ALA A 39 3.95 -14.50 -1.40
C ALA A 39 4.52 -13.14 -1.83
N TYR A 40 3.80 -12.05 -1.59
CA TYR A 40 4.13 -10.72 -2.13
C TYR A 40 4.54 -9.70 -1.07
N TRP A 41 4.61 -10.07 0.21
CA TRP A 41 4.86 -9.14 1.32
C TRP A 41 3.95 -7.90 1.29
N THR A 42 2.73 -8.10 0.82
CA THR A 42 1.70 -7.06 0.76
C THR A 42 1.42 -6.50 2.14
N GLN A 43 1.43 -5.17 2.27
CA GLN A 43 1.17 -4.46 3.52
C GLN A 43 0.64 -3.06 3.25
N VAL A 44 -0.09 -2.50 4.20
CA VAL A 44 -0.39 -1.06 4.25
C VAL A 44 0.84 -0.33 4.79
N GLU A 45 1.44 0.54 3.99
CA GLU A 45 2.57 1.39 4.36
C GLU A 45 2.13 2.63 5.16
N SER A 46 1.00 3.23 4.77
CA SER A 46 0.43 4.41 5.42
C SER A 46 -1.09 4.30 5.48
N TRP A 47 -1.70 4.74 6.57
CA TRP A 47 -3.15 4.81 6.74
C TRP A 47 -3.51 6.11 7.45
N ARG A 48 -4.22 7.01 6.77
CA ARG A 48 -4.61 8.32 7.28
C ARG A 48 -6.09 8.56 7.02
N VAL A 49 -6.77 9.07 8.03
CA VAL A 49 -8.15 9.54 7.91
C VAL A 49 -8.11 11.01 7.53
N LEU A 50 -8.80 11.36 6.45
CA LEU A 50 -9.03 12.72 5.99
C LEU A 50 -10.42 13.20 6.40
N ASP A 51 -10.66 14.48 6.22
CA ASP A 51 -11.97 15.07 6.45
C ASP A 51 -13.04 14.49 5.50
N GLY A 52 -14.29 14.40 5.97
CA GLY A 52 -15.39 13.86 5.17
C GLY A 52 -15.42 12.32 5.02
N ASP A 53 -14.94 11.57 6.02
CA ASP A 53 -14.93 10.08 6.04
C ASP A 53 -14.09 9.43 4.91
N VAL A 54 -13.12 10.17 4.39
CA VAL A 54 -12.16 9.68 3.39
C VAL A 54 -10.92 9.13 4.09
N ILE A 55 -10.38 8.03 3.58
CA ILE A 55 -9.12 7.44 3.99
C ILE A 55 -8.14 7.56 2.84
N GLU A 56 -6.99 8.16 3.14
CA GLU A 56 -5.80 8.07 2.31
C GLU A 56 -4.92 6.94 2.85
N PHE A 57 -4.67 5.93 2.02
CA PHE A 57 -3.79 4.83 2.40
C PHE A 57 -2.89 4.42 1.24
N THR A 58 -1.70 3.95 1.58
CA THR A 58 -0.72 3.46 0.63
C THR A 58 -0.52 1.97 0.84
N MET A 59 -0.81 1.18 -0.18
CA MET A 59 -0.48 -0.23 -0.23
C MET A 59 0.94 -0.40 -0.78
N ARG A 60 1.67 -1.37 -0.26
CA ARG A 60 2.96 -1.81 -0.79
C ARG A 60 2.98 -3.32 -0.97
N ARG A 61 3.66 -3.80 -2.01
CA ARG A 61 3.94 -5.23 -2.24
C ARG A 61 5.21 -5.41 -3.06
N LEU A 62 5.73 -6.63 -3.12
CA LEU A 62 6.74 -7.02 -4.09
C LEU A 62 6.12 -7.14 -5.51
N PRO A 63 6.87 -6.80 -6.57
CA PRO A 63 6.44 -6.98 -7.96
C PRO A 63 6.36 -8.47 -8.32
N THR A 64 7.20 -9.30 -7.71
CA THR A 64 7.31 -10.74 -7.93
C THR A 64 7.08 -11.46 -6.60
N ALA A 65 6.45 -12.64 -6.66
CA ALA A 65 6.41 -13.52 -5.50
C ALA A 65 7.81 -14.09 -5.24
N ASP A 66 8.17 -14.26 -3.97
CA ASP A 66 9.37 -15.01 -3.55
C ASP A 66 9.18 -16.53 -3.78
#